data_AF-A0AAU7K5F3-F1
#
_entry.id   AF-A0AAU7K5F3-F1
#
_cell.length_a   1.000
_cell.length_b   1.000
_cell.length_c   1.000
_cell.angle_alpha   90.00
_cell.angle_beta   90.00
_cell.angle_gamma   90.00
#
_symmetry.space_group_name_H-M   'P 1'
#
loop_
_entity.id
_entity.type
_entity.pdbx_description
1 polymer ?
#
loop_
_entity_poly.entity_id
_entity_poly.type
_entity_poly.pdbx_seq_one_letter_code
_entity_poly.pdbx_strand_id
1 'polypeptide(L)'
;MPRIKVKRTSTVTDMTAMCDVAALLLTFFILTATARQPEPLAVSTPSSTYEFKVPVENNAILTIGQGKVFFEVAGPKVREKTLQLMGEQYGVKFTPEETVRFSGIGSFGVPIQSLKQLIAMNAGDRMKPGVQPGIPSDSTDNQLNAWVLNARKATKEINNQDMRISIKGDAKEEYPVVKKIIDVLQKQSVNKFLLVTNSEAKKKK
;
A
#
# COMPACT_ATOMS: atom_id res chain seq x y z
N MET A 1 -28.13 6.33 76.03
CA MET A 1 -28.69 5.57 74.88
C MET A 1 -27.55 4.86 74.16
N PRO A 2 -27.67 3.57 73.81
CA PRO A 2 -26.59 2.85 73.13
C PRO A 2 -26.44 3.35 71.69
N ARG A 3 -25.21 3.65 71.27
CA ARG A 3 -24.86 4.15 69.93
C ARG A 3 -25.06 3.01 68.92
N ILE A 4 -26.04 3.14 68.03
CA ILE A 4 -26.33 2.14 66.98
C ILE A 4 -25.08 1.95 66.11
N LYS A 5 -24.49 0.74 66.16
CA LYS A 5 -23.39 0.34 65.28
C LYS A 5 -23.96 -0.02 63.91
N VAL A 6 -23.76 0.86 62.93
CA VAL A 6 -24.11 0.59 61.53
C VAL A 6 -23.15 -0.47 60.99
N LYS A 7 -23.69 -1.59 60.48
CA LYS A 7 -22.92 -2.68 59.89
C LYS A 7 -22.32 -2.20 58.57
N ARG A 8 -20.99 -2.09 58.47
CA ARG A 8 -20.29 -1.76 57.22
C ARG A 8 -20.21 -3.04 56.37
N THR A 9 -21.08 -3.16 55.38
CA THR A 9 -20.91 -4.15 54.31
C THR A 9 -19.78 -3.67 53.40
N SER A 10 -18.73 -4.49 53.24
CA SER A 10 -17.70 -4.22 52.24
C SER A 10 -18.31 -4.40 50.85
N THR A 11 -18.41 -3.34 50.08
CA THR A 11 -18.72 -3.39 48.65
C THR A 11 -17.45 -3.79 47.90
N VAL A 12 -17.01 -5.04 48.04
CA VAL A 12 -15.99 -5.59 47.13
C VAL A 12 -16.69 -5.81 45.80
N THR A 13 -16.45 -4.92 44.85
CA THR A 13 -17.03 -5.02 43.50
C THR A 13 -16.34 -6.18 42.78
N ASP A 14 -17.11 -7.21 42.45
CA ASP A 14 -16.61 -8.32 41.65
C ASP A 14 -16.30 -7.81 40.23
N MET A 15 -15.00 -7.78 39.90
CA MET A 15 -14.48 -7.34 38.61
C MET A 15 -14.55 -8.44 37.54
N THR A 16 -14.95 -9.68 37.89
CA THR A 16 -14.96 -10.82 36.98
C THR A 16 -15.80 -10.54 35.73
N ALA A 17 -16.97 -9.92 35.91
CA ALA A 17 -17.82 -9.54 34.79
C ALA A 17 -17.19 -8.44 33.91
N MET A 18 -16.47 -7.48 34.49
CA MET A 18 -15.79 -6.42 33.72
C MET A 18 -14.55 -6.94 32.99
N CYS A 19 -13.81 -7.87 33.61
CA CYS A 19 -12.65 -8.51 33.02
C CYS A 19 -13.01 -9.35 31.79
N ASP A 20 -14.10 -10.13 31.88
CA ASP A 20 -14.57 -10.97 30.77
C ASP A 20 -15.04 -10.13 29.57
N VAL A 21 -15.81 -9.06 29.84
CA VAL A 21 -16.21 -8.10 28.79
C VAL A 21 -14.99 -7.43 28.13
N ALA A 22 -13.97 -7.07 28.91
CA ALA A 22 -12.74 -6.48 28.38
C ALA A 22 -11.95 -7.50 27.52
N ALA A 23 -11.88 -8.76 27.93
CA ALA A 23 -11.23 -9.82 27.18
C ALA A 23 -11.93 -10.11 25.84
N LEU A 24 -13.28 -10.12 25.83
CA LEU A 24 -14.06 -10.27 24.60
C LEU A 24 -13.87 -9.11 23.62
N LEU A 25 -13.84 -7.87 24.10
CA LEU A 25 -13.58 -6.70 23.24
C LEU A 25 -12.15 -6.70 22.70
N LEU A 26 -11.16 -7.04 23.53
CA LEU A 26 -9.77 -7.12 23.09
C LEU A 26 -9.59 -8.20 22.01
N THR A 27 -10.15 -9.39 22.22
CA THR A 27 -10.10 -10.48 21.22
C THR A 27 -10.84 -10.11 19.94
N PHE A 28 -12.00 -9.47 20.03
CA PHE A 28 -12.73 -8.95 18.86
C PHE A 28 -11.90 -7.91 18.10
N PHE A 29 -11.30 -6.93 18.78
CA PHE A 29 -10.44 -5.94 18.13
C PHE A 29 -9.18 -6.55 17.52
N ILE A 30 -8.56 -7.54 18.18
CA ILE A 30 -7.41 -8.25 17.61
C ILE A 30 -7.81 -9.04 16.35
N LEU A 31 -8.95 -9.74 16.37
CA LEU A 31 -9.43 -10.54 15.24
C LEU A 31 -9.93 -9.69 14.06
N THR A 32 -10.45 -8.49 14.33
CA THR A 32 -10.93 -7.56 13.28
C THR A 32 -9.88 -6.57 12.82
N ALA A 33 -8.79 -6.38 13.58
CA ALA A 33 -7.68 -5.53 13.19
C ALA A 33 -6.91 -6.13 12.01
N THR A 34 -7.03 -5.50 10.85
CA THR A 34 -6.14 -5.78 9.72
C THR A 34 -4.80 -5.14 9.98
N ALA A 35 -3.76 -5.94 10.19
CA ALA A 35 -2.39 -5.43 10.32
C ALA A 35 -2.04 -4.59 9.08
N ARG A 36 -1.67 -3.32 9.31
CA ARG A 36 -1.16 -2.46 8.23
C ARG A 36 0.11 -3.10 7.70
N GLN A 37 0.09 -3.46 6.42
CA GLN A 37 1.28 -3.99 5.77
C GLN A 37 2.37 -2.91 5.84
N PRO A 38 3.57 -3.23 6.36
CA PRO A 38 4.65 -2.27 6.38
C PRO A 38 4.94 -1.88 4.93
N GLU A 39 5.14 -0.59 4.67
CA GLU A 39 5.48 -0.05 3.35
C GLU A 39 7.01 0.20 3.28
N PRO A 40 7.65 -0.08 2.13
CA PRO A 40 9.12 -0.03 2.01
C PRO A 40 9.67 1.41 2.16
N LEU A 41 8.81 2.40 2.00
CA LEU A 41 9.10 3.79 2.29
C LEU A 41 7.97 4.38 3.14
N ALA A 42 8.31 4.88 4.32
CA ALA A 42 7.38 5.63 5.15
C ALA A 42 7.19 7.03 4.54
N VAL A 43 6.09 7.22 3.83
CA VAL A 43 5.76 8.48 3.14
C VAL A 43 4.75 9.29 3.97
N SER A 44 5.02 10.59 4.15
CA SER A 44 4.10 11.52 4.82
C SER A 44 3.18 12.16 3.78
N THR A 45 1.98 11.64 3.61
CA THR A 45 1.03 12.17 2.63
C THR A 45 0.43 13.51 3.08
N PRO A 46 0.19 14.45 2.14
CA PRO A 46 -0.44 15.74 2.46
C PRO A 46 -1.90 15.57 2.91
N SER A 47 -2.45 16.58 3.59
CA SER A 47 -3.85 16.58 4.05
C SER A 47 -4.82 17.05 2.98
N SER A 48 -6.05 16.53 2.98
CA SER A 48 -7.14 16.92 2.08
C SER A 48 -8.49 16.87 2.78
N THR A 49 -9.37 17.80 2.42
CA THR A 49 -10.76 17.86 2.89
C THR A 49 -11.72 17.01 2.03
N TYR A 50 -11.24 16.45 0.92
CA TYR A 50 -12.05 15.64 0.02
C TYR A 50 -12.00 14.16 0.41
N GLU A 51 -13.16 13.57 0.70
CA GLU A 51 -13.29 12.19 1.15
C GLU A 51 -13.73 11.28 -0.01
N PHE A 52 -12.76 10.82 -0.79
CA PHE A 52 -12.98 9.76 -1.77
C PHE A 52 -12.13 8.55 -1.41
N LYS A 53 -12.79 7.41 -1.14
CA LYS A 53 -12.09 6.18 -0.77
C LYS A 53 -11.33 5.64 -1.97
N VAL A 54 -10.02 5.45 -1.78
CA VAL A 54 -9.17 4.78 -2.76
C VAL A 54 -9.70 3.34 -2.95
N PRO A 55 -10.03 2.93 -4.18
CA PRO A 55 -10.51 1.57 -4.44
C PRO A 55 -9.46 0.55 -4.02
N VAL A 56 -9.90 -0.46 -3.27
CA VAL A 56 -9.04 -1.58 -2.82
C VAL A 56 -8.81 -2.57 -3.97
N GLU A 57 -9.75 -2.65 -4.90
CA GLU A 57 -9.69 -3.50 -6.09
C GLU A 57 -9.43 -2.67 -7.36
N ASN A 58 -8.79 -3.28 -8.36
CA ASN A 58 -8.54 -2.67 -9.68
C ASN A 58 -7.82 -1.32 -9.63
N ASN A 59 -6.92 -1.15 -8.66
CA ASN A 59 -6.17 0.07 -8.46
C ASN A 59 -4.67 -0.21 -8.42
N ALA A 60 -3.87 0.66 -9.02
CA ALA A 60 -2.43 0.67 -8.85
C ALA A 60 -2.02 1.93 -8.07
N ILE A 61 -1.14 1.77 -7.09
CA ILE A 61 -0.63 2.86 -6.25
C ILE A 61 0.82 3.13 -6.63
N LEU A 62 1.09 4.35 -7.11
CA LEU A 62 2.44 4.87 -7.28
C LEU A 62 2.82 5.63 -6.01
N THR A 63 3.81 5.14 -5.28
CA THR A 63 4.33 5.84 -4.10
C THR A 63 5.62 6.57 -4.45
N ILE A 64 5.69 7.86 -4.14
CA ILE A 64 6.81 8.74 -4.48
C ILE A 64 7.37 9.31 -3.20
N GLY A 65 8.68 9.16 -2.98
CA GLY A 65 9.38 9.84 -1.90
C GLY A 65 10.89 9.68 -1.99
N GLN A 66 11.61 10.71 -1.53
CA GLN A 66 13.07 10.82 -1.59
C GLN A 66 13.63 10.59 -3.01
N GLY A 67 12.96 11.08 -4.04
CA GLY A 67 13.32 10.90 -5.45
C GLY A 67 13.07 9.49 -6.00
N LYS A 68 12.49 8.59 -5.21
CA LYS A 68 12.26 7.18 -5.58
C LYS A 68 10.78 6.91 -5.84
N VAL A 69 10.53 6.03 -6.79
CA VAL A 69 9.18 5.60 -7.17
C VAL A 69 9.00 4.13 -6.84
N PHE A 70 7.92 3.83 -6.13
CA PHE A 70 7.47 2.48 -5.83
C PHE A 70 6.12 2.26 -6.51
N PHE A 71 5.87 1.02 -6.90
CA PHE A 71 4.66 0.61 -7.58
C PHE A 71 4.00 -0.54 -6.81
N GLU A 72 2.69 -0.43 -6.67
CA GLU A 72 1.84 -1.44 -6.09
C GLU A 72 0.64 -1.66 -7.00
N VAL A 73 0.24 -2.92 -7.18
CA VAL A 73 -0.95 -3.29 -7.96
C VAL A 73 -1.93 -4.00 -7.05
N ALA A 74 -3.22 -3.68 -7.12
CA ALA A 74 -4.25 -4.39 -6.38
C ALA A 74 -4.54 -5.77 -7.01
N GLY A 75 -4.58 -6.79 -6.17
CA GLY A 75 -4.97 -8.15 -6.55
C GLY A 75 -3.78 -9.06 -6.88
N PRO A 76 -3.64 -10.23 -6.21
CA PRO A 76 -2.51 -11.13 -6.41
C PRO A 76 -2.45 -11.72 -7.82
N LYS A 77 -3.61 -12.09 -8.40
CA LYS A 77 -3.69 -12.60 -9.77
C LYS A 77 -3.25 -11.58 -10.82
N VAL A 78 -3.61 -10.31 -10.60
CA VAL A 78 -3.18 -9.21 -11.48
C VAL A 78 -1.67 -9.08 -11.40
N ARG A 79 -1.08 -9.07 -10.20
CA ARG A 79 0.38 -9.03 -10.01
C ARG A 79 1.10 -10.15 -10.75
N GLU A 80 0.64 -11.39 -10.64
CA GLU A 80 1.24 -12.52 -11.35
C GLU A 80 1.25 -12.30 -12.86
N LYS A 81 0.12 -11.88 -13.43
CA LYS A 81 0.02 -11.62 -14.86
C LYS A 81 0.85 -10.43 -15.30
N THR A 82 0.92 -9.35 -14.50
CA THR A 82 1.80 -8.21 -14.81
C THR A 82 3.26 -8.63 -14.86
N LEU A 83 3.68 -9.50 -13.95
CA LEU A 83 5.05 -9.98 -13.88
C LEU A 83 5.38 -10.84 -15.11
N GLN A 84 4.46 -11.69 -15.56
CA GLN A 84 4.61 -12.47 -16.78
C GLN A 84 4.78 -11.58 -18.01
N LEU A 85 3.90 -10.59 -18.19
CA LEU A 85 3.96 -9.65 -19.32
C LEU A 85 5.26 -8.81 -19.30
N MET A 86 5.70 -8.39 -18.11
CA MET A 86 6.99 -7.72 -17.96
C MET A 86 8.17 -8.65 -18.26
N GLY A 87 8.10 -9.91 -17.83
CA GLY A 87 9.10 -10.92 -18.15
C GLY A 87 9.23 -11.17 -19.65
N GLU A 88 8.11 -11.26 -20.37
CA GLU A 88 8.08 -11.39 -21.82
C GLU A 88 8.67 -10.15 -22.52
N GLN A 89 8.29 -8.95 -22.08
CA GLN A 89 8.76 -7.70 -22.67
C GLN A 89 10.27 -7.47 -22.49
N TYR A 90 10.83 -7.88 -21.35
CA TYR A 90 12.25 -7.67 -21.04
C TYR A 90 13.10 -8.94 -21.18
N GLY A 91 12.53 -10.04 -21.69
CA GLY A 91 13.23 -11.32 -21.85
C GLY A 91 13.63 -12.00 -20.54
N VAL A 92 13.01 -11.64 -19.42
CA VAL A 92 13.28 -12.21 -18.08
C VAL A 92 12.30 -13.35 -17.82
N LYS A 93 12.82 -14.58 -17.77
CA LYS A 93 12.01 -15.75 -17.37
C LYS A 93 11.91 -15.83 -15.85
N PHE A 94 10.69 -15.75 -15.32
CA PHE A 94 10.37 -15.97 -13.91
C PHE A 94 9.84 -17.40 -13.72
N THR A 95 10.23 -18.06 -12.62
CA THR A 95 9.67 -19.37 -12.28
C THR A 95 8.27 -19.23 -11.68
N PRO A 96 7.42 -20.28 -11.73
CA PRO A 96 6.10 -20.24 -11.10
C PRO A 96 6.18 -19.90 -9.60
N GLU A 97 7.18 -20.44 -8.90
CA GLU A 97 7.43 -20.13 -7.48
C GLU A 97 7.75 -18.65 -7.25
N GLU A 98 8.57 -18.03 -8.11
CA GLU A 98 8.87 -16.60 -8.05
C GLU A 98 7.62 -15.75 -8.28
N THR A 99 6.75 -16.17 -9.21
CA THR A 99 5.50 -15.44 -9.50
C THR A 99 4.52 -15.46 -8.32
N VAL A 100 4.38 -16.61 -7.66
CA VAL A 100 3.54 -16.75 -6.45
C VAL A 100 4.13 -15.95 -5.29
N ARG A 101 5.46 -15.95 -5.12
CA ARG A 101 6.11 -15.11 -4.11
C ARG A 101 5.90 -13.63 -4.38
N PHE A 102 5.93 -13.21 -5.65
CA PHE A 102 5.68 -11.84 -6.05
C PHE A 102 4.22 -11.41 -5.85
N SER A 103 3.26 -12.33 -6.00
CA SER A 103 1.83 -12.01 -5.78
C SER A 103 1.55 -11.57 -4.34
N GLY A 104 2.32 -12.08 -3.37
CA GLY A 104 2.32 -11.63 -1.98
C GLY A 104 3.04 -10.30 -1.71
N ILE A 105 3.80 -9.76 -2.67
CA ILE A 105 4.51 -8.49 -2.51
C ILE A 105 3.53 -7.36 -2.84
N GLY A 106 3.20 -6.54 -1.84
CA GLY A 106 2.32 -5.38 -1.99
C GLY A 106 2.94 -4.27 -2.82
N SER A 107 4.13 -3.79 -2.39
CA SER A 107 4.80 -2.64 -2.97
C SER A 107 6.27 -2.96 -3.27
N PHE A 108 6.75 -2.54 -4.44
CA PHE A 108 8.13 -2.74 -4.87
C PHE A 108 8.67 -1.52 -5.64
N GLY A 109 9.97 -1.29 -5.51
CA GLY A 109 10.70 -0.18 -6.12
C GLY A 109 12.05 -0.65 -6.65
N VAL A 110 12.04 -1.61 -7.57
CA VAL A 110 13.28 -2.15 -8.18
C VAL A 110 13.16 -2.23 -9.71
N PRO A 111 14.28 -2.11 -10.44
CA PRO A 111 14.33 -2.45 -11.85
C PRO A 111 13.99 -3.92 -12.09
N ILE A 112 13.48 -4.25 -13.29
CA ILE A 112 13.10 -5.63 -13.65
C ILE A 112 14.26 -6.62 -13.51
N GLN A 113 15.50 -6.16 -13.74
CA GLN A 113 16.72 -6.96 -13.60
C GLN A 113 16.98 -7.38 -12.14
N SER A 114 16.73 -6.47 -11.19
CA SER A 114 16.92 -6.70 -9.76
C SER A 114 15.70 -7.35 -9.09
N LEU A 115 14.60 -7.53 -9.84
CA LEU A 115 13.37 -8.06 -9.28
C LEU A 115 13.51 -9.49 -8.76
N LYS A 116 14.31 -10.32 -9.43
CA LYS A 116 14.61 -11.69 -8.95
C LYS A 116 15.29 -11.68 -7.59
N GLN A 117 16.23 -10.76 -7.38
CA GLN A 117 16.91 -10.61 -6.10
C GLN A 117 15.93 -10.15 -5.02
N LEU A 118 15.01 -9.24 -5.34
CA LEU A 118 13.96 -8.83 -4.41
C LEU A 118 13.04 -10.00 -4.06
N ILE A 119 12.61 -10.81 -5.02
CA ILE A 119 11.77 -12.01 -4.79
C ILE A 119 12.53 -13.08 -3.97
N ALA A 120 13.85 -13.18 -4.10
CA ALA A 120 14.67 -14.10 -3.32
C ALA A 120 14.86 -13.67 -1.86
N MET A 121 14.88 -12.36 -1.57
CA MET A 121 15.04 -11.83 -0.21
C MET A 121 13.82 -12.12 0.68
N ASN A 122 14.01 -12.13 2.00
CA ASN A 122 12.93 -12.27 2.97
C ASN A 122 12.15 -10.95 3.16
N ALA A 123 10.89 -11.04 3.59
CA ALA A 123 10.02 -9.89 3.79
C ALA A 123 10.64 -8.81 4.70
N GLY A 124 11.39 -9.18 5.74
CA GLY A 124 12.08 -8.23 6.61
C GLY A 124 13.26 -7.50 5.96
N ASP A 125 13.99 -8.17 5.05
CA ASP A 125 15.16 -7.57 4.39
C ASP A 125 14.78 -6.71 3.19
N ARG A 126 13.69 -7.05 2.49
CA ARG A 126 13.12 -6.22 1.40
C ARG A 126 12.71 -4.83 1.87
N MET A 127 12.35 -4.72 3.14
CA MET A 127 11.78 -3.53 3.77
C MET A 127 12.83 -2.62 4.41
N LYS A 128 14.11 -3.04 4.38
CA LYS A 128 15.20 -2.21 4.90
C LYS A 128 15.39 -0.97 4.00
N PRO A 129 15.50 0.22 4.60
CA PRO A 129 15.72 1.46 3.85
C PRO A 129 17.02 1.34 3.06
N GLY A 130 16.94 1.54 1.74
CA GLY A 130 18.08 1.51 0.82
C GLY A 130 18.21 0.27 -0.06
N VAL A 131 17.48 -0.81 0.20
CA VAL A 131 17.51 -2.03 -0.66
C VAL A 131 16.79 -1.80 -1.99
N GLN A 132 15.79 -0.93 -2.00
CA GLN A 132 14.99 -0.60 -3.17
C GLN A 132 15.41 0.76 -3.71
N PRO A 133 16.12 0.83 -4.86
CA PRO A 133 16.59 2.08 -5.45
C PRO A 133 15.47 2.89 -6.11
N GLY A 134 14.25 2.34 -6.25
CA GLY A 134 13.14 2.91 -7.00
C GLY A 134 13.03 2.33 -8.41
N ILE A 135 11.84 2.40 -9.00
CA ILE A 135 11.64 2.05 -10.42
C ILE A 135 12.22 3.15 -11.30
N PRO A 136 13.07 2.80 -12.29
CA PRO A 136 13.55 3.76 -13.27
C PRO A 136 12.39 4.42 -14.03
N SER A 137 12.35 5.75 -13.97
CA SER A 137 11.42 6.61 -14.71
C SER A 137 12.17 7.62 -15.58
N ASP A 138 13.41 7.28 -15.94
CA ASP A 138 14.29 8.19 -16.67
C ASP A 138 13.92 8.23 -18.17
N SER A 139 14.31 9.33 -18.80
CA SER A 139 14.02 9.70 -20.19
C SER A 139 14.43 8.63 -21.19
N THR A 140 15.48 7.87 -20.88
CA THR A 140 16.08 6.80 -21.69
C THR A 140 15.54 5.41 -21.37
N ASP A 141 15.02 5.18 -20.15
CA ASP A 141 14.58 3.86 -19.67
C ASP A 141 13.30 3.98 -18.82
N ASN A 142 12.16 4.01 -19.51
CA ASN A 142 10.85 4.21 -18.91
C ASN A 142 10.25 2.88 -18.42
N GLN A 143 10.89 2.22 -17.47
CA GLN A 143 10.38 0.96 -16.93
C GLN A 143 9.04 1.13 -16.19
N LEU A 144 8.85 2.27 -15.51
CA LEU A 144 7.57 2.63 -14.89
C LEU A 144 6.41 2.63 -15.89
N ASN A 145 6.67 3.14 -17.10
CA ASN A 145 5.69 3.18 -18.20
C ASN A 145 5.26 1.76 -18.59
N ALA A 146 6.24 0.85 -18.77
CA ALA A 146 5.96 -0.55 -19.08
C ALA A 146 5.16 -1.23 -17.96
N TRP A 147 5.51 -0.98 -16.69
CA TRP A 147 4.78 -1.50 -15.53
C TRP A 147 3.32 -1.05 -15.52
N VAL A 148 3.05 0.24 -15.69
CA VAL A 148 1.69 0.78 -15.71
C VAL A 148 0.89 0.20 -16.89
N LEU A 149 1.50 0.07 -18.07
CA LEU A 149 0.84 -0.47 -19.26
C LEU A 149 0.47 -1.95 -19.07
N ASN A 150 1.42 -2.74 -18.60
CA ASN A 150 1.21 -4.17 -18.39
C ASN A 150 0.26 -4.43 -17.22
N ALA A 151 0.28 -3.59 -16.19
CA ALA A 151 -0.74 -3.57 -15.13
C ALA A 151 -2.13 -3.34 -15.66
N ARG A 152 -2.33 -2.33 -16.52
CA ARG A 152 -3.64 -2.07 -17.13
C ARG A 152 -4.11 -3.23 -18.01
N LYS A 153 -3.22 -3.82 -18.82
CA LYS A 153 -3.53 -5.00 -19.64
C LYS A 153 -3.95 -6.19 -18.77
N ALA A 154 -3.17 -6.50 -17.74
CA ALA A 154 -3.46 -7.59 -16.82
C ALA A 154 -4.80 -7.39 -16.09
N THR A 155 -5.09 -6.18 -15.61
CA THR A 155 -6.39 -5.88 -14.97
C THR A 155 -7.55 -6.02 -15.95
N LYS A 156 -7.37 -5.57 -17.19
CA LYS A 156 -8.39 -5.70 -18.23
C LYS A 156 -8.63 -7.17 -18.62
N GLU A 157 -7.58 -7.99 -18.68
CA GLU A 157 -7.73 -9.41 -18.98
C GLU A 157 -8.43 -10.18 -17.86
N ILE A 158 -8.10 -9.89 -16.60
CA ILE A 158 -8.60 -10.67 -15.46
C ILE A 158 -9.96 -10.18 -14.99
N ASN A 159 -10.11 -8.87 -14.84
CA ASN A 159 -11.29 -8.26 -14.21
C ASN A 159 -12.20 -7.54 -15.23
N ASN A 160 -11.83 -7.52 -16.51
CA ASN A 160 -12.58 -6.86 -17.60
C ASN A 160 -12.97 -5.40 -17.29
N GLN A 161 -12.16 -4.74 -16.47
CA GLN A 161 -12.36 -3.36 -16.02
C GLN A 161 -11.07 -2.56 -16.20
N ASP A 162 -11.24 -1.26 -16.44
CA ASP A 162 -10.11 -0.34 -16.50
C ASP A 162 -9.51 -0.14 -15.10
N MET A 163 -8.19 -0.34 -15.01
CA MET A 163 -7.45 -0.10 -13.78
C MET A 163 -7.40 1.40 -13.47
N ARG A 164 -7.69 1.77 -12.23
CA ARG A 164 -7.49 3.13 -11.71
C ARG A 164 -6.06 3.28 -11.21
N ILE A 165 -5.55 4.51 -11.25
CA ILE A 165 -4.21 4.83 -10.78
C ILE A 165 -4.33 5.81 -9.62
N SER A 166 -3.64 5.52 -8.52
CA SER A 166 -3.53 6.37 -7.35
C SER A 166 -2.08 6.79 -7.16
N ILE A 167 -1.84 8.06 -6.88
CA ILE A 167 -0.51 8.62 -6.62
C ILE A 167 -0.43 8.99 -5.14
N LYS A 168 0.55 8.43 -4.45
CA LYS A 168 0.86 8.68 -3.06
C LYS A 168 2.22 9.38 -2.99
N GLY A 169 2.22 10.70 -2.88
CA GLY A 169 3.45 11.48 -2.78
C GLY A 169 3.79 11.87 -1.34
N ASP A 170 5.09 11.96 -1.04
CA ASP A 170 5.57 12.59 0.18
C ASP A 170 5.34 14.10 0.13
N ALA A 171 4.90 14.69 1.23
CA ALA A 171 4.65 16.12 1.33
C ALA A 171 5.94 16.96 1.19
N LYS A 172 7.09 16.35 1.44
CA LYS A 172 8.41 16.97 1.30
C LYS A 172 9.05 16.77 -0.07
N GLU A 173 8.39 16.02 -0.96
CA GLU A 173 8.95 15.71 -2.28
C GLU A 173 8.91 16.94 -3.19
N GLU A 174 9.94 17.09 -4.03
CA GLU A 174 9.97 18.20 -4.98
C GLU A 174 8.98 17.98 -6.13
N TYR A 175 8.26 19.03 -6.49
CA TYR A 175 7.30 19.03 -7.60
C TYR A 175 7.88 18.51 -8.94
N PRO A 176 9.13 18.80 -9.34
CA PRO A 176 9.69 18.27 -10.60
C PRO A 176 9.71 16.75 -10.68
N VAL A 177 9.93 16.04 -9.57
CA VAL A 177 9.92 14.57 -9.52
C VAL A 177 8.51 14.05 -9.78
N VAL A 178 7.52 14.64 -9.09
CA VAL A 178 6.11 14.28 -9.27
C VAL A 178 5.63 14.61 -10.69
N LYS A 179 6.04 15.76 -11.24
CA LYS A 179 5.71 16.17 -12.60
C LYS A 179 6.22 15.17 -13.64
N LYS A 180 7.47 14.70 -13.54
CA LYS A 180 8.01 13.66 -14.44
C LYS A 180 7.12 12.42 -14.48
N ILE A 181 6.62 11.99 -13.33
CA ILE A 181 5.77 10.81 -13.21
C ILE A 181 4.39 11.07 -13.82
N ILE A 182 3.81 12.25 -13.58
CA ILE A 182 2.57 12.68 -14.23
C ILE A 182 2.74 12.72 -15.74
N ASP A 183 3.85 13.26 -16.26
CA ASP A 183 4.14 13.33 -17.69
C ASP A 183 4.26 11.93 -18.30
N VAL A 184 4.87 10.97 -17.59
CA VAL A 184 4.92 9.55 -18.01
C VAL A 184 3.50 8.96 -18.09
N LEU A 185 2.64 9.22 -17.11
CA LEU A 185 1.24 8.75 -17.12
C LEU A 185 0.43 9.39 -18.25
N GLN A 186 0.62 10.68 -18.51
CA GLN A 186 -0.04 11.40 -19.60
C GLN A 186 0.37 10.88 -20.98
N LYS A 187 1.65 10.51 -21.17
CA LYS A 187 2.11 9.85 -22.42
C LYS A 187 1.36 8.55 -22.71
N GLN A 188 0.82 7.88 -21.69
CA GLN A 188 -0.03 6.69 -21.84
C GLN A 188 -1.53 6.99 -21.94
N SER A 189 -1.88 8.25 -22.12
CA SER A 189 -3.26 8.74 -22.08
C SER A 189 -3.97 8.44 -20.75
N VAL A 190 -3.23 8.32 -19.63
CA VAL A 190 -3.83 8.19 -18.30
C VAL A 190 -4.05 9.57 -17.70
N ASN A 191 -5.22 10.13 -17.97
CA ASN A 191 -5.59 11.47 -17.52
C ASN A 191 -6.42 11.48 -16.22
N LYS A 192 -6.79 10.30 -15.71
CA LYS A 192 -7.60 10.15 -14.49
C LYS A 192 -6.78 9.38 -13.45
N PHE A 193 -6.37 10.09 -12.40
CA PHE A 193 -5.69 9.51 -11.26
C PHE A 193 -6.24 10.07 -9.95
N LEU A 194 -6.12 9.28 -8.88
CA LEU A 194 -6.47 9.66 -7.53
C LEU A 194 -5.21 10.12 -6.80
N LEU A 195 -5.32 11.09 -5.90
CA LEU A 195 -4.24 11.45 -5.00
C LEU A 195 -4.54 10.87 -3.62
N VAL A 196 -3.59 10.13 -3.05
CA VAL A 196 -3.72 9.55 -1.71
C VAL A 196 -3.28 10.61 -0.70
N THR A 197 -4.22 11.06 0.13
CA THR A 197 -4.03 12.14 1.09
C THR A 197 -4.54 11.71 2.47
N ASN A 198 -4.01 12.33 3.52
CA ASN A 198 -4.57 12.22 4.86
C ASN A 198 -5.87 13.03 4.97
N SER A 199 -6.86 12.52 5.69
CA SER A 199 -8.11 13.24 5.91
C SER A 199 -7.87 14.46 6.81
N GLU A 200 -8.30 15.64 6.36
CA GLU A 200 -8.33 16.86 7.16
C GLU A 200 -9.73 17.06 7.72
N ALA A 201 -9.86 17.22 9.05
CA ALA A 201 -11.13 17.59 9.65
C ALA A 201 -11.58 18.95 9.09
N LYS A 202 -12.75 19.00 8.45
CA LYS A 202 -13.34 20.26 7.99
C LYS A 202 -13.33 21.27 9.15
N LYS A 203 -12.56 22.35 9.00
CA LYS A 203 -12.68 23.51 9.90
C LYS A 203 -14.15 23.95 9.86
N LYS A 204 -14.86 23.77 10.97
CA LYS A 204 -16.17 24.40 11.18
C LYS A 204 -15.93 25.91 11.05
N LYS A 205 -16.48 26.51 10.00
CA LYS A 205 -16.62 27.96 9.92
C LYS A 205 -17.68 28.42 10.90
#